data_AF-A0AAW4HY14-F1
#
_entry.id   AF-A0AAW4HY14-F1
#
_cell.length_a   1.000
_cell.length_b   1.000
_cell.length_c   1.000
_cell.angle_alpha   90.00
_cell.angle_beta   90.00
_cell.angle_gamma   90.00
#
_symmetry.space_group_name_H-M   'P 1'
#
loop_
_entity.id
_entity.type
_entity.pdbx_description
1 polymer ?
#
loop_
_entity_poly.entity_id
_entity_poly.type
_entity_poly.pdbx_seq_one_letter_code
_entity_poly.pdbx_strand_id
1 'polypeptide(L)'
;MGAWIEIKEDAILNRVRIVAPYIGAWIEIASVTHLAEKTDFSNEDVEKIKNTLVTLFENDASAACPEGSIEVHKVCWWKHKSKIGQYASAKVHRLLEVNRNIDEPKTINDYNILVNELDSLNVVIIDGL
;
A
#
# COMPACT_ATOMS: atom_id res chain seq x y z
N MET A 1 -0.48 -12.09 6.45
CA MET A 1 -1.94 -11.98 6.59
C MET A 1 -2.21 -10.98 7.69
N GLY A 2 -2.95 -9.90 7.40
CA GLY A 2 -3.53 -9.05 8.43
C GLY A 2 -3.41 -7.56 8.15
N ALA A 3 -4.55 -6.88 8.16
CA ALA A 3 -4.68 -5.51 8.64
C ALA A 3 -4.92 -5.56 10.15
N TRP A 4 -4.33 -4.63 10.90
CA TRP A 4 -4.43 -4.55 12.37
C TRP A 4 -5.37 -3.39 12.74
N ILE A 5 -6.38 -3.67 13.56
CA ILE A 5 -7.30 -2.65 14.11
C ILE A 5 -7.27 -2.78 15.62
N GLU A 6 -6.93 -1.70 16.31
CA GLU A 6 -7.03 -1.58 17.75
C GLU A 6 -7.89 -0.35 18.06
N ILE A 7 -9.01 -0.55 18.77
CA ILE A 7 -9.91 0.52 19.21
C ILE A 7 -9.76 0.61 20.72
N LYS A 8 -9.35 1.78 21.21
CA LYS A 8 -9.45 2.10 22.64
C LYS A 8 -10.78 2.80 22.88
N GLU A 9 -11.58 2.20 23.75
CA GLU A 9 -12.86 2.74 24.17
C GLU A 9 -12.60 3.71 25.32
N ASP A 10 -12.51 5.00 25.01
CA ASP A 10 -12.56 6.05 26.02
C ASP A 10 -13.74 6.99 25.77
N ALA A 11 -14.42 7.29 26.87
CA ALA A 11 -15.81 7.68 26.93
C ALA A 11 -16.13 9.07 26.35
N ILE A 12 -17.24 9.09 25.60
CA ILE A 12 -18.29 10.12 25.52
C ILE A 12 -17.86 11.61 25.43
N LEU A 13 -18.21 12.21 24.28
CA LEU A 13 -18.45 13.64 23.97
C LEU A 13 -17.36 14.41 23.20
N ASN A 14 -17.13 14.02 21.94
CA ASN A 14 -17.16 14.91 20.77
C ASN A 14 -16.93 14.06 19.52
N ARG A 15 -17.86 14.12 18.54
CA ARG A 15 -17.76 13.42 17.26
C ARG A 15 -16.58 13.95 16.44
N VAL A 16 -15.38 13.47 16.72
CA VAL A 16 -14.35 13.35 15.70
C VAL A 16 -14.43 11.90 15.24
N ARG A 17 -14.84 11.67 13.99
CA ARG A 17 -14.62 10.38 13.33
C ARG A 17 -13.11 10.22 13.23
N ILE A 18 -12.47 9.67 14.24
CA ILE A 18 -11.03 9.38 14.21
C ILE A 18 -10.87 8.14 13.32
N VAL A 19 -10.70 8.38 12.03
CA VAL A 19 -10.13 7.37 11.12
C VAL A 19 -8.64 7.26 11.42
N ALA A 20 -8.06 6.05 11.28
CA ALA A 20 -6.62 5.88 11.42
C ALA A 20 -5.93 6.82 10.42
N PRO A 21 -5.04 7.73 10.86
CA PRO A 21 -4.58 8.82 10.02
C PRO A 21 -3.86 8.33 8.76
N TYR A 22 -3.22 7.14 8.81
CA TYR A 22 -2.57 6.51 7.66
C TYR A 22 -2.59 4.97 7.79
N ILE A 23 -2.84 4.29 6.67
CA ILE A 23 -2.83 2.82 6.57
C ILE A 23 -1.92 2.37 5.41
N GLY A 24 -1.22 1.25 5.58
CA GLY A 24 -0.50 0.58 4.49
C GLY A 24 -1.26 -0.66 4.04
N ALA A 25 -1.40 -0.84 2.73
CA ALA A 25 -1.95 -2.06 2.13
C ALA A 25 -0.84 -2.78 1.34
N TRP A 26 -0.76 -4.10 1.50
CA TRP A 26 0.20 -4.94 0.77
C TRP A 26 -0.52 -5.88 -0.19
N ILE A 27 -0.08 -5.89 -1.46
CA ILE A 27 -0.66 -6.71 -2.52
C ILE A 27 0.45 -7.53 -3.17
N GLU A 28 0.25 -8.85 -3.24
CA GLU A 28 1.15 -9.77 -3.94
C GLU A 28 0.49 -10.26 -5.23
N ILE A 29 1.11 -9.98 -6.37
CA ILE A 29 0.62 -10.41 -7.67
C ILE A 29 1.57 -11.46 -8.23
N ALA A 30 1.09 -12.70 -8.31
CA ALA A 30 1.85 -13.83 -8.79
C ALA A 30 1.58 -14.08 -10.29
N SER A 31 1.95 -13.10 -11.14
CA SER A 31 1.66 -13.07 -12.59
C SER A 31 2.26 -14.23 -13.41
N VAL A 32 3.23 -14.97 -12.87
CA VAL A 32 3.98 -15.99 -13.62
C VAL A 32 3.84 -17.40 -13.03
N THR A 33 2.82 -17.61 -12.21
CA THR A 33 2.53 -18.91 -11.60
C THR A 33 1.53 -19.71 -12.44
N HIS A 34 1.45 -21.02 -12.18
CA HIS A 34 0.50 -21.96 -12.79
C HIS A 34 -0.98 -21.48 -12.76
N LEU A 35 -1.31 -20.55 -11.86
CA LEU A 35 -2.64 -19.95 -11.76
C LEU A 35 -2.88 -18.85 -12.79
N ALA A 36 -1.86 -18.04 -13.10
CA ALA A 36 -1.94 -17.03 -14.15
C ALA A 36 -2.11 -17.68 -15.54
N GLU A 37 -1.38 -18.78 -15.78
CA GLU A 37 -1.47 -19.57 -17.02
C GLU A 37 -2.88 -20.15 -17.25
N LYS A 38 -3.67 -20.35 -16.18
CA LYS A 38 -5.05 -20.85 -16.26
C LYS A 38 -6.11 -19.76 -16.42
N THR A 39 -5.75 -18.50 -16.19
CA THR A 39 -6.70 -17.38 -16.10
C THR A 39 -6.51 -16.35 -17.21
N ASP A 40 -5.61 -16.62 -18.18
CA ASP A 40 -5.21 -15.69 -19.23
C ASP A 40 -4.71 -14.34 -18.67
N PHE A 41 -4.21 -14.37 -17.43
CA PHE A 41 -3.75 -13.18 -16.73
C PHE A 41 -2.42 -12.73 -17.30
N SER A 42 -2.43 -11.56 -17.94
CA SER A 42 -1.34 -11.08 -18.77
C SER A 42 -0.52 -9.99 -18.07
N ASN A 43 0.61 -9.61 -18.67
CA ASN A 43 1.36 -8.43 -18.21
C ASN A 43 0.56 -7.13 -18.37
N GLU A 44 -0.41 -7.08 -19.29
CA GLU A 44 -1.27 -5.90 -19.45
C GLU A 44 -2.17 -5.71 -18.24
N ASP A 45 -2.69 -6.80 -17.67
CA ASP A 45 -3.53 -6.77 -16.47
C ASP A 45 -2.73 -6.34 -15.24
N VAL A 46 -1.46 -6.75 -15.16
CA VAL A 46 -0.53 -6.29 -14.11
C VAL A 46 -0.36 -4.77 -14.15
N GLU A 47 -0.13 -4.20 -15.33
CA GLU A 47 0.01 -2.74 -15.48
C GLU A 47 -1.31 -2.01 -15.22
N LYS A 48 -2.46 -2.59 -15.61
CA LYS A 48 -3.79 -2.05 -15.26
C LYS A 48 -3.98 -2.00 -13.74
N ILE A 49 -3.69 -3.09 -13.03
CA ILE A 49 -3.78 -3.13 -11.56
C ILE A 49 -2.85 -2.09 -10.94
N LYS A 50 -1.61 -2.00 -11.42
CA LYS A 50 -0.64 -1.02 -10.94
C LYS A 50 -1.17 0.41 -11.10
N ASN A 51 -1.73 0.75 -12.27
CA ASN A 51 -2.34 2.06 -12.50
C ASN A 51 -3.58 2.28 -11.63
N THR A 52 -4.46 1.29 -11.51
CA THR A 52 -5.62 1.36 -10.62
C THR A 52 -5.23 1.58 -9.16
N LEU A 53 -4.11 1.04 -8.70
CA LEU A 53 -3.62 1.28 -7.34
C LEU A 53 -3.10 2.72 -7.16
N VAL A 54 -2.55 3.33 -8.20
CA VAL A 54 -2.14 4.74 -8.17
C VAL A 54 -3.38 5.66 -8.12
N THR A 55 -4.46 5.29 -8.82
CA THR A 55 -5.70 6.07 -8.94
C THR A 55 -6.83 5.57 -8.02
N LEU A 56 -6.53 4.74 -7.01
CA LEU A 56 -7.54 3.88 -6.37
C LEU A 56 -8.72 4.65 -5.76
N PHE A 57 -8.44 5.85 -5.23
CA PHE A 57 -9.41 6.72 -4.58
C PHE A 57 -9.77 7.96 -5.40
N GLU A 58 -9.31 8.04 -6.65
CA GLU A 58 -9.73 9.13 -7.53
C GLU A 58 -11.25 9.05 -7.75
N ASN A 59 -11.95 10.13 -7.40
CA ASN A 59 -13.42 10.23 -7.46
C ASN A 59 -14.18 9.29 -6.50
N ASP A 60 -13.51 8.71 -5.49
CA ASP A 60 -14.16 7.86 -4.48
C ASP A 60 -14.79 8.72 -3.36
N ALA A 61 -15.97 9.27 -3.65
CA ALA A 61 -16.78 10.00 -2.67
C ALA A 61 -17.94 9.13 -2.19
N SER A 62 -17.98 8.81 -0.90
CA SER A 62 -19.11 8.11 -0.28
C SER A 62 -19.48 8.69 1.08
N ALA A 63 -20.68 8.41 1.61
CA ALA A 63 -21.08 8.90 2.93
C ALA A 63 -20.18 8.40 4.09
N ALA A 64 -19.41 7.33 3.86
CA ALA A 64 -18.43 6.78 4.79
C ALA A 64 -17.01 7.38 4.61
N CYS A 65 -16.70 7.89 3.41
CA CYS A 65 -15.43 8.53 3.03
C CYS A 65 -15.77 9.86 2.34
N PRO A 66 -15.88 10.99 3.09
CA PRO A 66 -16.02 12.30 2.47
C PRO A 66 -14.92 12.50 1.42
N GLU A 67 -15.27 13.11 0.30
CA GLU A 67 -14.35 13.37 -0.82
C GLU A 67 -13.03 14.01 -0.29
N GLY A 68 -11.89 13.42 -0.66
CA GLY A 68 -10.56 13.85 -0.22
C GLY A 68 -10.11 13.37 1.17
N SER A 69 -10.84 12.46 1.83
CA SER A 69 -10.43 11.91 3.15
C SER A 69 -9.52 10.67 3.08
N ILE A 70 -9.41 10.04 1.91
CA ILE A 70 -8.50 8.92 1.66
C ILE A 70 -7.82 9.15 0.33
N GLU A 71 -6.49 9.07 0.31
CA GLU A 71 -5.67 9.19 -0.90
C GLU A 71 -4.52 8.18 -0.86
N VAL A 72 -4.02 7.82 -2.03
CA VAL A 72 -2.81 7.01 -2.14
C VAL A 72 -1.63 7.96 -2.14
N HIS A 73 -0.73 7.85 -1.17
CA HIS A 73 0.47 8.70 -1.17
C HIS A 73 1.60 8.12 -2.03
N LYS A 74 1.89 6.83 -1.87
CA LYS A 74 2.97 6.14 -2.57
C LYS A 74 2.62 4.69 -2.86
N VAL A 75 2.91 4.24 -4.06
CA VAL A 75 2.90 2.85 -4.49
C VAL A 75 4.34 2.38 -4.64
N CYS A 76 4.78 1.47 -3.77
CA CYS A 76 6.07 0.81 -3.89
C CYS A 76 5.89 -0.53 -4.62
N TRP A 77 6.45 -0.63 -5.83
CA TRP A 77 6.23 -1.75 -6.72
C TRP A 77 7.51 -2.56 -6.95
N TRP A 78 7.64 -3.70 -6.26
CA TRP A 78 8.77 -4.62 -6.44
C TRP A 78 8.48 -5.64 -7.54
N LYS A 79 9.38 -5.73 -8.53
CA LYS A 79 9.29 -6.74 -9.58
C LYS A 79 10.35 -7.82 -9.38
N HIS A 80 9.90 -9.04 -9.05
CA HIS A 80 10.77 -10.20 -8.96
C HIS A 80 11.20 -10.70 -10.34
N LYS A 81 12.47 -11.08 -10.49
CA LYS A 81 13.02 -11.67 -11.73
C LYS A 81 12.68 -13.16 -11.91
N SER A 82 12.29 -13.86 -10.85
CA SER A 82 12.03 -15.30 -10.83
C SER A 82 10.55 -15.60 -10.63
N LYS A 83 10.04 -16.66 -11.27
CA LYS A 83 8.64 -17.14 -11.16
C LYS A 83 8.23 -17.53 -9.73
N ILE A 84 9.19 -17.95 -8.91
CA ILE A 84 8.96 -18.40 -7.52
C ILE A 84 9.24 -17.25 -6.52
N GLY A 85 9.69 -16.09 -7.00
CA GLY A 85 10.26 -15.03 -6.17
C GLY A 85 11.75 -15.22 -5.91
N GLN A 86 12.46 -14.12 -5.65
CA GLN A 86 13.90 -14.13 -5.31
C GLN A 86 14.14 -14.11 -3.80
N TYR A 87 13.17 -13.57 -3.06
CA TYR A 87 13.24 -13.38 -1.62
C TYR A 87 11.88 -13.71 -1.02
N ALA A 88 11.86 -14.17 0.23
CA ALA A 88 10.61 -14.35 0.96
C ALA A 88 9.88 -13.02 1.10
N SER A 89 8.55 -13.02 0.99
CA SER A 89 7.72 -11.80 1.09
C SER A 89 8.04 -10.99 2.33
N ALA A 90 8.17 -11.63 3.51
CA ALA A 90 8.53 -10.94 4.75
C ALA A 90 9.87 -10.20 4.70
N LYS A 91 10.83 -10.66 3.89
CA LYS A 91 12.10 -9.95 3.67
C LYS A 91 11.90 -8.71 2.82
N VAL A 92 11.06 -8.79 1.79
CA VAL A 92 10.71 -7.65 0.92
C VAL A 92 9.87 -6.62 1.69
N HIS A 93 8.92 -7.06 2.51
CA HIS A 93 8.07 -6.18 3.33
C HIS A 93 8.91 -5.32 4.27
N ARG A 94 9.96 -5.90 4.87
CA ARG A 94 10.89 -5.19 5.76
C ARG A 94 11.79 -4.18 5.04
N LEU A 95 11.75 -4.09 3.72
CA LEU A 95 12.45 -3.04 2.99
C LEU A 95 11.73 -1.69 3.09
N LEU A 96 10.43 -1.69 3.32
CA LEU A 96 9.66 -0.47 3.50
C LEU A 96 9.63 -0.12 4.99
N GLU A 97 10.31 0.96 5.35
CA GLU A 97 10.29 1.53 6.68
C GLU A 97 9.48 2.84 6.66
N VAL A 98 8.49 2.93 7.53
CA VAL A 98 7.64 4.11 7.67
C VAL A 98 7.70 4.55 9.12
N ASN A 99 8.45 5.62 9.37
CA ASN A 99 8.68 6.15 10.70
C ASN A 99 7.99 7.50 10.87
N ARG A 100 7.38 7.75 12.03
CA ARG A 100 6.81 9.06 12.36
C ARG A 100 7.93 9.99 12.80
N ASN A 101 7.99 11.20 12.24
CA ASN A 101 8.94 12.22 12.65
C ASN A 101 8.46 13.00 13.89
N ILE A 102 7.15 12.97 14.17
CA ILE A 102 6.50 13.64 15.30
C ILE A 102 5.48 12.70 15.98
N ASP A 103 5.09 13.01 17.22
CA ASP A 103 4.19 12.18 18.02
C ASP A 103 2.79 12.02 17.38
N GLU A 104 2.26 13.10 16.83
CA GLU A 104 0.93 13.17 16.21
C GLU A 104 1.02 13.65 14.75
N PRO A 105 1.40 12.77 13.81
CA PRO A 105 1.52 13.12 12.39
C PRO A 105 0.14 13.41 11.78
N LYS A 106 0.06 14.50 11.01
CA LYS A 106 -1.18 14.99 10.36
C LYS A 106 -1.12 14.99 8.84
N THR A 107 0.08 14.97 8.29
CA THR A 107 0.36 14.96 6.86
C THR A 107 1.37 13.87 6.52
N ILE A 108 1.45 13.45 5.26
CA ILE A 108 2.46 12.48 4.82
C ILE A 108 3.90 12.96 5.05
N ASN A 109 4.11 14.29 5.06
CA ASN A 109 5.42 14.89 5.31
C ASN A 109 5.89 14.72 6.76
N ASP A 110 4.97 14.39 7.67
CA ASP A 110 5.29 14.04 9.06
C ASP A 110 5.85 12.61 9.19
N TYR A 111 5.93 11.87 8.09
CA TYR A 111 6.53 10.54 8.00
C TYR A 111 7.85 10.58 7.23
N ASN A 112 8.80 9.75 7.68
CA ASN A 112 9.95 9.35 6.90
C ASN A 112 9.68 7.98 6.29
N ILE A 113 9.56 7.93 4.95
CA ILE A 113 9.33 6.70 4.19
C ILE A 113 10.64 6.33 3.50
N LEU A 114 11.26 5.25 3.96
CA LEU A 114 12.49 4.72 3.42
C LEU A 114 12.21 3.38 2.75
N VAL A 115 12.79 3.18 1.56
CA VAL A 115 12.73 1.93 0.83
C VAL A 115 14.15 1.42 0.64
N ASN A 116 14.50 0.37 1.37
CA ASN A 116 15.79 -0.28 1.28
C ASN A 116 15.88 -1.13 0.00
N GLU A 117 17.08 -1.24 -0.54
CA GLU A 117 17.33 -2.05 -1.74
C GLU A 117 17.78 -3.47 -1.38
N LEU A 118 17.51 -4.42 -2.28
CA LEU A 118 18.09 -5.76 -2.23
C LEU A 118 18.71 -6.08 -3.58
N ASP A 119 19.80 -6.85 -3.53
CA ASP A 119 20.50 -7.30 -4.73
C ASP A 119 19.53 -7.91 -5.73
N SER A 120 19.55 -7.35 -6.94
CA SER A 120 18.74 -7.82 -8.07
C SER A 120 17.22 -7.77 -7.88
N LEU A 121 16.69 -7.00 -6.91
CA LEU A 121 15.27 -6.72 -6.77
C LEU A 121 15.01 -5.23 -7.10
N ASN A 122 14.38 -4.98 -8.24
CA ASN A 122 14.05 -3.61 -8.63
C ASN A 122 12.73 -3.18 -7.98
N VAL A 123 12.74 -1.98 -7.39
CA VAL A 123 11.55 -1.30 -6.88
C VAL A 123 11.29 -0.06 -7.72
N VAL A 124 10.02 0.17 -8.06
CA VAL A 124 9.54 1.41 -8.66
C VAL A 124 8.64 2.08 -7.64
N ILE A 125 8.98 3.31 -7.24
CA ILE A 125 8.17 4.11 -6.33
C ILE A 125 7.39 5.11 -7.18
N ILE A 126 6.07 5.14 -7.00
CA ILE A 126 5.16 5.99 -7.75
C ILE A 126 4.36 6.79 -6.73
N ASP A 127 4.29 8.10 -6.89
CA ASP A 127 3.39 8.93 -6.08
C ASP A 127 1.95 8.70 -6.56
N GLY A 128 1.01 8.61 -5.61
CA GLY A 128 -0.40 8.57 -5.98
C GLY A 128 -0.88 9.92 -6.51
N LEU A 129 -2.06 9.90 -7.12
CA LEU A 129 -2.67 11.05 -7.77
C LEU A 129 -3.63 11.82 -6.85
#